data_AF-A0A1Z8Q361-F1
#
_entry.id   AF-A0A1Z8Q361-F1
#
_cell.length_a   1.000
_cell.length_b   1.000
_cell.length_c   1.000
_cell.angle_alpha   90.00
_cell.angle_beta   90.00
_cell.angle_gamma   90.00
#
_symmetry.space_group_name_H-M   'P 1'
#
loop_
_entity.id
_entity.type
_entity.pdbx_description
1 polymer ?
#
loop_
_entity_poly.entity_id
_entity_poly.type
_entity_poly.pdbx_seq_one_letter_code
_entity_poly.pdbx_strand_id
1 'polypeptide(L)'
;MILLKILPEECLNMRLQKILFFKFINLFCIIIAVFSYSAPSFSQDFKFKKIGKSFSHPWGITVYNDNEVLITERGGSLFKVNIKNGSKLKIRNIPKVFNVRQGGLLDILVDQNSGSKRTVYICYSSKVANGSSTSLITGEI
;
A
#
# COMPACT_ATOMS: atom_id res chain seq x y z
N MET A 1 56.36 -11.85 67.31
CA MET A 1 56.87 -11.17 66.10
C MET A 1 56.15 -11.76 64.90
N ILE A 2 55.17 -11.01 64.38
CA ILE A 2 54.64 -10.95 62.99
C ILE A 2 54.27 -12.30 62.33
N LEU A 3 53.00 -12.60 62.04
CA LEU A 3 52.25 -12.24 60.82
C LEU A 3 50.80 -12.77 61.06
N LEU A 4 49.69 -12.03 61.09
CA LEU A 4 49.14 -11.10 60.09
C LEU A 4 49.41 -11.58 58.66
N LYS A 5 48.55 -12.46 58.09
CA LYS A 5 48.27 -12.59 56.62
C LYS A 5 47.47 -13.83 56.19
N ILE A 6 46.27 -14.11 56.71
CA ILE A 6 45.39 -15.11 56.02
C ILE A 6 43.94 -14.63 55.83
N LEU A 7 43.44 -13.69 56.66
CA LEU A 7 42.09 -13.14 56.48
C LEU A 7 41.85 -12.24 55.24
N PRO A 8 42.83 -11.50 54.66
CA PRO A 8 42.52 -10.53 53.60
C PRO A 8 42.24 -11.17 52.23
N GLU A 9 42.91 -12.28 51.88
CA GLU A 9 42.76 -12.95 50.57
C GLU A 9 41.39 -13.63 50.43
N GLU A 10 40.92 -14.36 51.45
CA GLU A 10 39.59 -14.97 51.46
C GLU A 10 38.47 -13.92 51.46
N CYS A 11 38.60 -12.87 52.29
CA CYS A 11 37.65 -11.75 52.30
C CYS A 11 37.61 -11.01 50.95
N LEU A 12 38.77 -10.86 50.28
CA LEU A 12 38.88 -10.22 48.98
C LEU A 12 38.22 -11.09 47.88
N ASN A 13 38.44 -12.40 47.90
CA ASN A 13 37.78 -13.35 47.00
C ASN A 13 36.26 -13.37 47.17
N MET A 14 35.76 -13.36 48.41
CA MET A 14 34.32 -13.27 48.67
C MET A 14 33.72 -11.94 48.19
N ARG A 15 34.45 -10.82 48.30
CA ARG A 15 34.03 -9.51 47.77
C ARG A 15 34.06 -9.48 46.24
N LEU A 16 35.11 -10.03 45.61
CA LEU A 16 35.22 -10.17 44.16
C LEU A 16 34.09 -11.03 43.59
N GLN A 17 33.78 -12.17 44.22
CA GLN A 17 32.72 -13.06 43.78
C GLN A 17 31.34 -12.40 43.85
N LYS A 18 31.07 -11.59 44.89
CA LYS A 18 29.84 -10.78 44.98
C LYS A 18 29.78 -9.72 43.88
N ILE A 19 30.86 -8.99 43.62
CA ILE A 19 30.91 -7.97 42.56
C ILE A 19 30.71 -8.62 41.18
N LEU A 20 31.36 -9.76 40.93
CA LEU A 20 31.20 -10.53 39.70
C LEU A 20 29.76 -11.04 39.54
N PHE A 21 29.14 -11.51 40.62
CA PHE A 21 27.74 -11.94 40.65
C PHE A 21 26.77 -10.78 40.35
N PHE A 22 26.94 -9.62 40.98
CA PHE A 22 26.13 -8.43 40.69
C PHE A 22 26.35 -7.89 39.27
N LYS A 23 27.57 -7.96 38.74
CA LYS A 23 27.85 -7.62 37.34
C LYS A 23 27.19 -8.59 36.38
N PHE A 24 27.17 -9.88 36.71
CA PHE A 24 26.49 -10.90 35.92
C PHE A 24 24.98 -10.70 35.88
N ILE A 25 24.37 -10.41 37.04
CA ILE A 25 22.94 -10.05 37.14
C ILE A 25 22.62 -8.80 36.33
N ASN A 26 23.43 -7.73 36.47
CA ASN A 26 23.21 -6.50 35.70
C ASN A 26 23.35 -6.73 34.18
N LEU A 27 24.35 -7.50 33.75
CA LEU A 27 24.52 -7.84 32.34
C LEU A 27 23.33 -8.66 31.82
N PHE A 28 22.84 -9.61 32.61
CA PHE A 28 21.67 -10.41 32.27
C PHE A 28 20.39 -9.56 32.16
N CYS A 29 20.16 -8.63 33.10
CA CYS A 29 19.04 -7.70 33.05
C CYS A 29 19.09 -6.79 31.81
N ILE A 30 20.27 -6.30 31.42
CA ILE A 30 20.45 -5.48 30.21
C ILE A 30 20.12 -6.29 28.95
N ILE A 31 20.55 -7.55 28.88
CA ILE A 31 20.23 -8.44 27.74
C ILE A 31 18.72 -8.64 27.62
N ILE A 32 18.02 -8.92 28.73
CA ILE A 32 16.56 -9.09 28.74
C ILE A 32 15.85 -7.81 28.29
N ALA A 33 16.29 -6.65 28.79
CA ALA A 33 15.71 -5.36 28.41
C ALA A 33 15.84 -5.13 26.90
N VAL A 34 17.01 -5.38 26.30
CA VAL A 34 17.24 -5.24 24.85
C VAL A 34 16.34 -6.17 24.03
N PHE A 35 16.17 -7.42 24.45
CA PHE A 35 15.28 -8.38 23.79
C PHE A 35 13.79 -8.03 23.93
N SER A 36 13.41 -7.25 24.95
CA SER A 36 12.01 -6.85 25.19
C SER A 36 11.56 -5.68 24.31
N TYR A 37 12.49 -4.94 23.68
CA TYR A 37 12.20 -3.81 22.80
C TYR A 37 11.98 -4.20 21.33
N SER A 38 12.18 -5.46 20.94
CA SER A 38 11.83 -5.92 19.59
C SER A 38 10.32 -6.14 19.47
N ALA A 39 9.59 -5.09 19.11
CA ALA A 39 8.21 -5.22 18.66
C ALA A 39 8.19 -5.96 17.29
N PRO A 40 7.49 -7.09 17.16
CA PRO A 40 7.28 -7.71 15.85
C PRO A 40 6.47 -6.76 14.97
N SER A 41 7.00 -6.40 13.80
CA SER A 41 6.22 -5.73 12.77
C SER A 41 5.31 -6.77 12.11
N PHE A 42 4.02 -6.72 12.45
CA PHE A 42 3.03 -7.54 11.76
C PHE A 42 2.74 -6.91 10.38
N SER A 43 3.20 -7.56 9.33
CA SER A 43 2.69 -7.32 7.98
C SER A 43 1.40 -8.11 7.79
N GLN A 44 0.38 -7.48 7.22
CA GLN A 44 -0.88 -8.15 6.93
C GLN A 44 -0.70 -9.07 5.72
N ASP A 45 -1.10 -10.35 5.85
CA ASP A 45 -1.02 -11.32 4.75
C ASP A 45 -2.17 -11.09 3.76
N PHE A 46 -1.89 -10.33 2.70
CA PHE A 46 -2.85 -10.08 1.62
C PHE A 46 -2.81 -11.22 0.60
N LYS A 47 -3.95 -11.92 0.45
CA LYS A 47 -4.15 -12.87 -0.63
C LYS A 47 -4.69 -12.16 -1.87
N PHE A 48 -3.90 -12.15 -2.94
CA PHE A 48 -4.31 -11.57 -4.22
C PHE A 48 -4.99 -12.62 -5.10
N LYS A 49 -6.16 -12.28 -5.64
CA LYS A 49 -6.85 -13.07 -6.67
C LYS A 49 -6.93 -12.25 -7.94
N LYS A 50 -6.39 -12.78 -9.04
CA LYS A 50 -6.54 -12.16 -10.36
C LYS A 50 -8.00 -12.20 -10.80
N ILE A 51 -8.52 -11.06 -11.24
CA ILE A 51 -9.85 -10.90 -11.81
C ILE A 51 -9.70 -10.62 -13.30
N GLY A 52 -10.28 -11.46 -14.15
CA GLY A 52 -10.34 -11.24 -15.59
C GLY A 52 -9.00 -11.30 -16.33
N LYS A 53 -9.01 -10.81 -17.57
CA LYS A 53 -7.83 -10.71 -18.44
C LYS A 53 -7.06 -9.42 -18.19
N SER A 54 -5.79 -9.40 -18.58
CA SER A 54 -4.94 -8.21 -18.49
C SER A 54 -5.51 -7.02 -19.28
N PHE A 55 -5.16 -5.83 -18.81
CA PHE A 55 -5.38 -4.55 -19.50
C PHE A 55 -4.08 -4.12 -20.17
N SER A 56 -4.17 -3.32 -21.22
CA SER A 56 -3.01 -2.78 -21.92
C SER A 56 -2.28 -1.75 -21.05
N HIS A 57 -2.99 -0.69 -20.65
CA HIS A 57 -2.45 0.39 -19.81
C HIS A 57 -3.59 0.94 -18.94
N PRO A 58 -4.03 0.21 -17.90
CA PRO A 58 -5.11 0.66 -17.02
C PRO A 58 -4.69 1.96 -16.30
N TRP A 59 -5.63 2.88 -16.11
CA TRP A 59 -5.36 4.19 -15.50
C TRP A 59 -6.27 4.49 -14.32
N GLY A 60 -7.57 4.71 -14.56
CA GLY A 60 -8.58 4.97 -13.54
C GLY A 60 -9.44 3.74 -13.28
N ILE A 61 -9.93 3.61 -12.04
CA ILE A 61 -10.89 2.58 -11.64
C ILE A 61 -11.92 3.19 -10.67
N THR A 62 -13.19 2.87 -10.85
CA THR A 62 -14.25 3.27 -9.92
C THR A 62 -15.32 2.20 -9.81
N VAL A 63 -15.96 2.12 -8.64
CA VAL A 63 -17.06 1.19 -8.40
C VAL A 63 -18.30 1.68 -9.14
N TYR A 64 -18.89 0.84 -9.96
CA TYR A 64 -20.17 1.12 -10.62
C TYR A 64 -21.34 0.57 -9.81
N ASN A 65 -21.19 -0.64 -9.29
CA ASN A 65 -22.09 -1.27 -8.32
C ASN A 65 -21.36 -2.41 -7.59
N ASP A 66 -22.06 -3.15 -6.73
CA ASP A 66 -21.51 -4.25 -5.91
C ASP A 66 -20.69 -5.29 -6.68
N ASN A 67 -20.97 -5.48 -7.97
CA ASN A 67 -20.36 -6.53 -8.78
C ASN A 67 -19.60 -5.99 -9.98
N GLU A 68 -19.62 -4.68 -10.23
CA GLU A 68 -19.08 -4.08 -11.43
C GLU A 68 -18.24 -2.85 -11.11
N VAL A 69 -17.10 -2.75 -11.79
CA VAL A 69 -16.22 -1.57 -11.79
C VAL A 69 -16.08 -1.03 -13.20
N LEU A 70 -15.86 0.28 -13.32
CA LEU A 70 -15.41 0.89 -14.56
C LEU A 70 -13.90 1.06 -14.52
N ILE A 71 -13.22 0.74 -15.62
CA ILE A 71 -11.77 0.88 -15.78
C ILE A 71 -11.47 1.61 -17.07
N THR A 72 -10.70 2.69 -16.99
CA THR A 72 -10.14 3.37 -18.17
C THR A 72 -8.78 2.77 -18.52
N GLU A 73 -8.50 2.67 -19.82
CA GLU A 73 -7.15 2.46 -20.33
C GLU A 73 -6.67 3.76 -20.97
N ARG A 74 -5.42 4.15 -20.68
CA ARG A 74 -4.81 5.39 -21.20
C ARG A 74 -4.97 5.56 -22.71
N GLY A 75 -4.97 4.45 -23.45
CA GLY A 75 -5.17 4.41 -24.90
C GLY A 75 -6.54 4.86 -25.41
N GLY A 76 -7.51 5.18 -24.55
CA GLY A 76 -8.83 5.67 -24.97
C GLY A 76 -9.96 4.63 -24.87
N SER A 77 -9.77 3.53 -24.13
CA SER A 77 -10.81 2.52 -23.93
C SER A 77 -11.39 2.61 -22.52
N LEU A 78 -12.71 2.51 -22.40
CA LEU A 78 -13.42 2.35 -21.13
C LEU A 78 -14.05 0.95 -21.08
N PHE A 79 -13.87 0.25 -19.97
CA PHE A 79 -14.45 -1.07 -19.74
C PHE A 79 -15.31 -1.09 -18.50
N LYS A 80 -16.46 -1.76 -18.59
CA LYS A 80 -17.21 -2.23 -17.41
C LYS A 80 -16.80 -3.68 -17.13
N VAL A 81 -16.34 -3.95 -15.91
CA VAL A 81 -15.75 -5.23 -15.52
C VAL A 81 -16.54 -5.83 -14.38
N ASN A 82 -17.00 -7.06 -14.55
CA ASN A 82 -17.65 -7.80 -13.48
C ASN A 82 -16.59 -8.46 -12.59
N ILE A 83 -16.55 -8.10 -11.30
CA ILE A 83 -15.51 -8.56 -10.37
C ILE A 83 -15.72 -10.01 -9.89
N LYS A 84 -16.92 -10.59 -10.08
CA LYS A 84 -17.22 -11.97 -9.69
C LYS A 84 -16.69 -12.98 -10.70
N ASN A 85 -16.92 -12.73 -12.00
CA ASN A 85 -16.55 -13.66 -13.08
C ASN A 85 -15.40 -13.18 -13.97
N GLY A 86 -14.96 -11.92 -13.83
CA GLY A 86 -13.86 -11.34 -14.59
C GLY A 86 -14.19 -10.99 -16.05
N SER A 87 -15.46 -11.04 -16.46
CA SER A 87 -15.88 -10.57 -17.78
C SER A 87 -15.74 -9.06 -17.89
N LYS A 88 -15.40 -8.57 -19.09
CA LYS A 88 -15.31 -7.13 -19.37
C LYS A 88 -16.05 -6.77 -20.65
N LEU A 89 -16.79 -5.68 -20.60
CA LEU A 89 -17.53 -5.08 -21.70
C LEU A 89 -16.91 -3.73 -22.05
N LYS A 90 -16.57 -3.52 -23.33
CA LYS A 90 -16.08 -2.21 -23.79
C LYS A 90 -17.27 -1.24 -23.94
N ILE A 91 -17.22 -0.13 -23.22
CA ILE A 91 -18.17 0.97 -23.39
C ILE A 91 -17.77 1.76 -24.65
N ARG A 92 -18.75 2.30 -25.37
CA ARG A 92 -18.56 3.07 -26.61
C ARG A 92 -18.84 4.55 -26.36
N ASN A 93 -18.66 5.39 -27.38
CA ASN A 93 -18.94 6.84 -27.34
C ASN A 93 -18.11 7.61 -26.29
N ILE A 94 -16.88 7.15 -26.01
CA ILE A 94 -15.89 7.93 -25.26
C ILE A 94 -15.18 8.93 -26.19
N PRO A 95 -14.67 10.05 -25.66
CA PRO A 95 -14.06 11.10 -26.46
C PRO A 95 -12.75 10.60 -27.06
N LYS A 96 -12.37 11.15 -28.20
CA LYS A 96 -11.03 10.94 -28.76
C LYS A 96 -10.02 11.59 -27.82
N VAL A 97 -9.04 10.81 -27.37
CA VAL A 97 -8.00 11.26 -26.44
C VAL A 97 -6.69 11.54 -27.16
N PHE A 98 -5.92 12.49 -26.63
CA PHE A 98 -4.55 12.74 -27.01
C PHE A 98 -3.61 11.83 -26.19
N ASN A 99 -3.41 10.59 -26.66
CA ASN A 99 -2.58 9.58 -25.98
C ASN A 99 -1.09 9.75 -26.37
N VAL A 100 -0.39 10.66 -25.69
CA VAL A 100 1.05 10.89 -25.85
C VAL A 100 1.70 11.02 -24.48
N ARG A 101 2.81 10.29 -24.27
CA ARG A 101 3.54 10.24 -22.98
C ARG A 101 2.59 9.89 -21.82
N GLN A 102 2.22 10.86 -20.99
CA GLN A 102 1.33 10.68 -19.84
C GLN A 102 -0.13 11.05 -20.14
N GLY A 103 -0.42 11.63 -21.31
CA GLY A 103 -1.78 11.95 -21.74
C GLY A 103 -2.55 10.72 -22.23
N GLY A 104 -3.88 10.78 -22.16
CA GLY A 104 -4.76 9.70 -22.58
C GLY A 104 -6.17 9.83 -21.98
N LEU A 105 -6.88 8.71 -21.88
CA LEU A 105 -8.07 8.59 -21.03
C LEU A 105 -7.62 8.31 -19.61
N LEU A 106 -7.92 9.23 -18.68
CA LEU A 106 -7.34 9.24 -17.36
C LEU A 106 -8.37 8.78 -16.34
N ASP A 107 -8.55 9.53 -15.26
CA ASP A 107 -9.40 9.12 -14.14
C ASP A 107 -10.90 9.12 -14.49
N ILE A 108 -11.66 8.32 -13.75
CA ILE A 108 -13.12 8.18 -13.88
C ILE A 108 -13.79 8.15 -12.51
N LEU A 109 -14.90 8.85 -12.37
CA LEU A 109 -15.72 8.86 -11.16
C LEU A 109 -17.19 8.58 -11.53
N VAL A 110 -17.86 7.77 -10.71
CA VAL A 110 -19.30 7.52 -10.81
C VAL A 110 -20.00 8.23 -9.65
N ASP A 111 -21.02 9.02 -9.95
CA ASP A 111 -21.93 9.57 -8.94
C ASP A 111 -22.94 8.50 -8.51
N GLN A 112 -22.77 7.99 -7.29
CA GLN A 112 -23.65 6.94 -6.74
C GLN A 112 -25.06 7.44 -6.40
N ASN A 113 -25.28 8.76 -6.34
CA ASN A 113 -26.56 9.36 -5.93
C ASN A 113 -27.44 9.77 -7.12
N SER A 114 -26.99 9.55 -8.35
CA SER A 114 -27.64 10.03 -9.57
C SER A 114 -28.92 9.26 -9.98
N GLY A 115 -29.41 8.34 -9.14
CA GLY A 115 -30.67 7.63 -9.35
C GLY A 115 -30.53 6.40 -10.24
N SER A 116 -31.51 6.15 -11.12
CA SER A 116 -31.56 4.94 -11.96
C SER A 116 -30.51 4.91 -13.08
N LYS A 117 -30.04 6.08 -13.51
CA LYS A 117 -28.92 6.22 -14.44
C LYS A 117 -27.74 6.81 -13.70
N ARG A 118 -26.56 6.24 -13.88
CA ARG A 118 -25.38 6.71 -13.18
C ARG A 118 -24.64 7.76 -13.99
N THR A 119 -24.56 8.98 -13.44
CA THR A 119 -23.70 10.03 -13.99
C THR A 119 -22.23 9.65 -13.78
N VAL A 120 -21.44 9.80 -14.84
CA VAL A 120 -20.00 9.51 -14.82
C VAL A 120 -19.21 10.73 -15.27
N TYR A 121 -18.09 10.97 -14.60
CA TYR A 121 -17.14 12.03 -14.91
C TYR A 121 -15.83 11.41 -15.36
N ILE A 122 -15.27 11.89 -16.47
CA ILE A 122 -14.02 11.35 -17.01
C ILE A 122 -13.05 12.49 -17.30
N CYS A 123 -11.88 12.41 -16.68
CA CYS A 123 -10.74 13.26 -16.99
C CYS A 123 -9.94 12.67 -18.16
N TYR A 124 -9.54 13.49 -19.11
CA TYR A 124 -8.78 13.04 -20.27
C TYR A 124 -7.90 14.15 -20.82
N SER A 125 -6.89 13.75 -21.59
CA SER A 125 -6.09 14.67 -22.40
C SER A 125 -6.80 14.93 -23.72
N SER A 126 -7.24 16.16 -23.96
CA SER A 126 -7.83 16.58 -25.23
C SER A 126 -6.78 17.19 -26.15
N LYS A 127 -6.98 17.08 -27.47
CA LYS A 127 -6.13 17.75 -28.45
C LYS A 127 -6.55 19.22 -28.56
N VAL A 128 -5.58 20.12 -28.44
CA VAL A 128 -5.73 21.55 -28.76
C VAL A 128 -4.72 21.95 -29.83
N ALA A 129 -4.87 23.13 -30.43
CA ALA A 129 -4.05 23.59 -31.57
C ALA A 129 -2.55 23.31 -31.38
N ASN A 130 -1.99 23.72 -30.24
CA ASN A 130 -0.55 23.64 -29.97
C ASN A 130 -0.15 22.61 -28.90
N GLY A 131 -0.92 21.53 -28.74
CA GLY A 131 -0.55 20.49 -27.77
C GLY A 131 -1.75 19.72 -27.25
N SER A 132 -1.87 19.67 -25.92
CA SER A 132 -2.98 19.03 -25.21
C SER A 132 -3.42 19.83 -24.00
N SER A 133 -4.68 19.67 -23.61
CA SER A 133 -5.22 20.22 -22.37
C SER A 133 -5.82 19.11 -21.50
N THR A 134 -5.88 19.33 -20.19
CA THR A 134 -6.72 18.52 -19.31
C THR A 134 -8.17 18.91 -19.55
N SER A 135 -9.03 17.92 -19.75
CA SER A 135 -10.44 18.13 -20.03
C SER A 135 -11.29 17.16 -19.23
N LEU A 136 -12.51 17.59 -18.92
CA LEU A 136 -13.51 16.82 -18.23
C LEU A 136 -14.70 16.60 -19.16
N ILE A 137 -15.24 15.39 -19.20
CA ILE A 137 -16.58 15.15 -19.73
C ILE A 137 -17.48 14.57 -18.65
N THR A 138 -18.78 14.75 -18.84
CA THR A 138 -19.82 14.04 -18.11
C THR A 138 -20.67 13.23 -19.07
N GLY A 139 -21.23 12.11 -18.60
CA GLY A 139 -22.14 11.26 -19.35
C GLY A 139 -22.95 10.35 -18.43
N GLU A 140 -23.82 9.53 -18.99
CA GLU A 140 -24.62 8.54 -18.25
C GLU A 140 -24.27 7.13 -18.74
N ILE A 141 -24.18 6.17 -17.81
CA ILE A 141 -23.98 4.73 -18.08
C ILE A 141 -25.07 3.89 -17.44
#